data_AF-A0A6G7VAK8-F1
#
_entry.id   AF-A0A6G7VAK8-F1
#
_cell.length_a   1.000
_cell.length_b   1.000
_cell.length_c   1.000
_cell.angle_alpha   90.00
_cell.angle_beta   90.00
_cell.angle_gamma   90.00
#
_symmetry.space_group_name_H-M   'P 1'
#
loop_
_entity.id
_entity.type
_entity.pdbx_description
1 polymer ?
#
loop_
_entity_poly.entity_id
_entity_poly.type
_entity_poly.pdbx_seq_one_letter_code
_entity_poly.pdbx_strand_id
1 'polypeptide(L)'
;MGIFSSPGRCSWPPSAGKSRGFARAQAIAQAIRNNLIRQTSLGPVLLPGAVGFEREDGLILNPSYWVLPALQDLARLEPDQPVWGELIQSGLRLLEQARFGRWALPPDWIALKDDALSFPPDFAPRFGYEAIRVPLYLIWAGLGDDKTLKPFLDYWEQTGPLHPAWVDLIADTPAPYPAKAGTRSVLALGAFVSPQSSTRALRLPDLASEDGYYTAALSLLMEVALKKWCQAQ
;
A
#
# COMPACT_ATOMS: atom_id res chain seq x y z
N MET A 1 6.15 23.73 2.85
CA MET A 1 7.44 23.32 2.28
C MET A 1 8.37 22.97 3.45
N GLY A 2 8.55 21.69 3.76
CA GLY A 2 9.37 21.26 4.90
C GLY A 2 10.63 20.56 4.43
N ILE A 3 11.80 21.09 4.80
CA ILE A 3 13.05 20.33 4.76
C ILE A 3 13.15 19.69 6.14
N PHE A 4 13.11 18.35 6.19
CA PHE A 4 13.26 17.62 7.45
C PHE A 4 14.75 17.52 7.80
N SER A 5 15.17 18.19 8.87
CA SER A 5 16.52 18.08 9.44
C SER A 5 16.42 17.60 10.89
N SER A 6 16.87 16.36 11.15
CA SER A 6 17.14 15.70 12.44
C SER A 6 16.03 15.56 13.52
N PRO A 7 16.13 14.56 14.43
CA PRO A 7 14.99 14.02 15.19
C PRO A 7 14.70 14.84 16.46
N GLY A 8 13.87 15.88 16.31
CA GLY A 8 13.24 16.60 17.42
C GLY A 8 11.81 16.11 17.66
N ARG A 9 11.56 15.55 18.86
CA ARG A 9 10.29 15.00 19.36
C ARG A 9 9.05 15.79 18.92
N CYS A 10 8.24 15.22 18.02
CA CYS A 10 6.88 15.70 17.78
C CYS A 10 5.93 15.12 18.84
N SER A 11 5.51 15.90 19.83
CA SER A 11 4.37 15.57 20.69
C SER A 11 3.12 16.32 20.23
N TRP A 12 1.99 15.60 20.13
CA TRP A 12 0.66 16.19 19.98
C TRP A 12 -0.02 16.25 21.34
N PRO A 13 -0.81 17.31 21.64
CA PRO A 13 -1.58 17.37 22.87
C PRO A 13 -2.65 16.25 22.91
N PRO A 14 -2.96 15.68 24.09
CA PRO A 14 -3.96 14.63 24.20
C PRO A 14 -5.35 15.20 23.89
N SER A 15 -6.00 14.71 22.84
CA SER A 15 -7.36 15.14 22.48
C SER A 15 -8.41 14.51 23.40
N ALA A 16 -9.25 15.35 24.00
CA ALA A 16 -10.49 14.95 24.64
C ALA A 16 -11.49 14.52 23.55
N GLY A 17 -11.75 13.21 23.44
CA GLY A 17 -12.58 12.64 22.35
C GLY A 17 -12.33 11.16 22.06
N LYS A 18 -11.29 10.57 22.67
CA LYS A 18 -10.83 9.19 22.44
C LYS A 18 -11.93 8.13 22.55
N SER A 19 -12.81 8.18 23.55
CA SER A 19 -13.77 7.09 23.83
C SER A 19 -14.82 6.87 22.73
N ARG A 20 -15.40 7.94 22.16
CA ARG A 20 -16.36 7.83 21.04
C ARG A 20 -15.68 7.38 19.74
N GLY A 21 -14.45 7.81 19.52
CA GLY A 21 -13.64 7.36 18.39
C GLY A 21 -13.33 5.86 18.45
N PHE A 22 -12.92 5.37 19.63
CA PHE A 22 -12.64 3.94 19.84
C PHE A 22 -13.87 3.05 19.66
N ALA A 23 -15.03 3.42 20.22
CA ALA A 23 -16.25 2.64 20.05
C ALA A 23 -16.68 2.54 18.56
N ARG A 24 -16.56 3.63 17.80
CA ARG A 24 -16.82 3.63 16.36
C ARG A 24 -15.80 2.78 15.59
N ALA A 25 -14.52 2.86 15.95
CA ALA A 25 -13.48 2.05 15.35
C ALA A 25 -13.74 0.54 15.57
N GLN A 26 -14.15 0.14 16.78
CA GLN A 26 -14.53 -1.24 17.08
C GLN A 26 -15.73 -1.72 16.25
N ALA A 27 -16.77 -0.88 16.11
CA ALA A 27 -17.93 -1.22 15.28
C ALA A 27 -17.55 -1.41 13.79
N ILE A 28 -16.65 -0.57 13.27
CA ILE A 28 -16.12 -0.70 11.90
C ILE A 28 -15.27 -1.97 11.78
N ALA A 29 -14.40 -2.24 12.75
CA ALA A 29 -13.56 -3.44 12.77
C ALA A 29 -14.41 -4.72 12.72
N GLN A 30 -15.45 -4.80 13.54
CA GLN A 30 -16.41 -5.90 13.53
C GLN A 30 -17.13 -6.02 12.18
N ALA A 31 -17.56 -4.91 11.58
CA ALA A 31 -18.21 -4.91 10.28
C ALA A 31 -17.26 -5.42 9.17
N ILE A 32 -15.99 -5.03 9.19
CA ILE A 32 -14.97 -5.54 8.25
C ILE A 32 -14.81 -7.05 8.43
N ARG A 33 -14.63 -7.55 9.65
CA ARG A 33 -14.47 -8.99 9.92
C ARG A 33 -15.67 -9.80 9.41
N ASN A 34 -16.87 -9.32 9.67
CA ASN A 34 -18.09 -10.05 9.35
C ASN A 34 -18.43 -10.05 7.86
N ASN A 35 -18.08 -8.97 7.14
CA ASN A 35 -18.57 -8.78 5.78
C ASN A 35 -17.48 -8.91 4.71
N LEU A 36 -16.23 -8.54 5.03
CA LEU A 36 -15.17 -8.35 4.03
C LEU A 36 -14.03 -9.36 4.13
N ILE A 37 -13.98 -10.23 5.15
CA ILE A 37 -12.92 -11.23 5.26
C ILE A 37 -13.42 -12.59 4.77
N ARG A 38 -12.63 -13.27 3.92
CA ARG A 38 -12.89 -14.65 3.46
C ARG A 38 -11.71 -15.54 3.77
N GLN A 39 -11.99 -16.76 4.22
CA GLN A 39 -10.93 -17.75 4.48
C GLN A 39 -10.57 -18.46 3.18
N THR A 40 -9.27 -18.55 2.91
CA THR A 40 -8.69 -19.22 1.73
C THR A 40 -7.48 -20.04 2.16
N SER A 41 -6.90 -20.83 1.26
CA SER A 41 -5.63 -21.54 1.53
C SER A 41 -4.45 -20.59 1.81
N LEU A 42 -4.47 -19.37 1.24
CA LEU A 42 -3.47 -18.33 1.48
C LEU A 42 -3.59 -17.75 2.90
N GLY A 43 -4.67 -18.07 3.61
CA GLY A 43 -5.13 -17.44 4.83
C GLY A 43 -6.37 -16.55 4.60
N PRO A 44 -6.77 -15.74 5.60
CA PRO A 44 -7.85 -14.79 5.41
C PRO A 44 -7.48 -13.77 4.33
N VAL A 45 -8.41 -13.41 3.45
CA VAL A 45 -8.22 -12.34 2.46
C VAL A 45 -9.23 -11.23 2.67
N LEU A 46 -8.84 -9.99 2.35
CA LEU A 46 -9.69 -8.82 2.45
C LEU A 46 -10.35 -8.52 1.09
N LEU A 47 -11.67 -8.62 1.05
CA LEU A 47 -12.48 -8.19 -0.08
C LEU A 47 -12.49 -6.65 -0.17
N PRO A 48 -12.40 -6.08 -1.39
CA PRO A 48 -12.45 -4.63 -1.60
C PRO A 48 -13.79 -3.98 -1.24
N GLY A 49 -14.86 -4.77 -1.17
CA GLY A 49 -16.19 -4.34 -0.79
C GLY A 49 -17.13 -5.53 -0.57
N ALA A 50 -18.32 -5.26 -0.02
CA ALA A 50 -19.27 -6.30 0.37
C ALA A 50 -20.00 -6.95 -0.82
N VAL A 51 -19.96 -6.35 -2.02
CA VAL A 51 -20.67 -6.80 -3.22
C VAL A 51 -19.77 -6.63 -4.44
N GLY A 52 -19.81 -7.60 -5.36
CA GLY A 52 -19.16 -7.52 -6.69
C GLY A 52 -17.74 -8.10 -6.77
N PHE A 53 -17.17 -8.53 -5.63
CA PHE A 53 -15.79 -9.04 -5.53
C PHE A 53 -15.72 -10.55 -5.24
N GLU A 54 -16.87 -11.20 -5.13
CA GLU A 54 -17.00 -12.65 -5.08
C GLU A 54 -17.78 -13.08 -6.33
N ARG A 55 -17.15 -13.90 -7.17
CA ARG A 55 -17.64 -14.27 -8.50
C ARG A 55 -17.35 -15.74 -8.79
N GLU A 56 -17.95 -16.28 -9.83
CA GLU A 56 -17.72 -17.67 -10.27
C GLU A 56 -16.26 -17.93 -10.69
N ASP A 57 -15.58 -16.89 -11.16
CA ASP A 57 -14.17 -16.89 -11.56
C ASP A 57 -13.21 -16.55 -10.42
N GLY A 58 -13.69 -16.40 -9.18
CA GLY A 58 -12.89 -16.29 -7.96
C GLY A 58 -13.15 -15.02 -7.15
N LEU A 59 -12.25 -14.78 -6.19
CA LEU A 59 -12.25 -13.57 -5.37
C LEU A 59 -11.45 -12.48 -6.07
N ILE A 60 -12.04 -11.31 -6.25
CA ILE A 60 -11.35 -10.14 -6.78
C ILE A 60 -10.79 -9.32 -5.62
N LEU A 61 -9.47 -9.24 -5.53
CA LEU A 61 -8.74 -8.56 -4.47
C LEU A 61 -8.04 -7.32 -5.03
N ASN A 62 -7.76 -6.38 -4.13
CA ASN A 62 -6.97 -5.21 -4.43
C ASN A 62 -5.83 -5.12 -3.39
N PRO A 63 -4.58 -5.41 -3.77
CA PRO A 63 -3.46 -5.42 -2.83
C PRO A 63 -3.29 -4.09 -2.09
N SER A 64 -3.67 -2.97 -2.72
CA SER A 64 -3.54 -1.64 -2.13
C SER A 64 -4.57 -1.33 -1.03
N TYR A 65 -5.59 -2.17 -0.85
CA TYR A 65 -6.59 -2.01 0.22
C TYR A 65 -6.13 -2.63 1.54
N TRP A 66 -5.03 -3.37 1.51
CA TRP A 66 -4.38 -3.89 2.69
C TRP A 66 -3.55 -2.78 3.33
N VAL A 67 -4.25 -1.84 3.98
CA VAL A 67 -3.63 -0.73 4.72
C VAL A 67 -2.96 -1.30 5.98
N LEU A 68 -1.78 -1.92 5.80
CA LEU A 68 -1.02 -2.64 6.82
C LEU A 68 -0.88 -1.89 8.16
N PRO A 69 -0.57 -0.58 8.22
CA PRO A 69 -0.50 0.11 9.51
C PRO A 69 -1.85 0.17 10.23
N ALA A 70 -2.96 0.28 9.49
CA ALA A 70 -4.30 0.24 10.06
C ALA A 70 -4.65 -1.17 10.54
N LEU A 71 -4.26 -2.22 9.81
CA LEU A 71 -4.45 -3.61 10.26
C LEU A 71 -3.68 -3.90 11.56
N GLN A 72 -2.47 -3.33 11.74
CA GLN A 72 -1.73 -3.42 13.00
C GLN A 72 -2.46 -2.68 14.15
N ASP A 73 -3.06 -1.52 13.87
CA ASP A 73 -3.89 -0.80 14.85
C ASP A 73 -5.15 -1.60 15.21
N LEU A 74 -5.78 -2.28 14.26
CA LEU A 74 -6.94 -3.14 14.51
C LEU A 74 -6.56 -4.38 15.34
N ALA A 75 -5.40 -4.99 15.08
CA ALA A 75 -4.88 -6.08 15.90
C ALA A 75 -4.61 -5.64 17.36
N ARG A 76 -4.15 -4.40 17.57
CA ARG A 76 -4.01 -3.82 18.91
C ARG A 76 -5.36 -3.49 19.57
N LEU A 77 -6.34 -3.07 18.77
CA LEU A 77 -7.67 -2.69 19.23
C LEU A 77 -8.52 -3.90 19.63
N GLU A 78 -8.39 -5.02 18.92
CA GLU A 78 -9.11 -6.28 19.14
C GLU A 78 -8.12 -7.45 19.35
N PRO A 79 -7.37 -7.49 20.47
CA PRO A 79 -6.32 -8.51 20.69
C PRO A 79 -6.86 -9.95 20.74
N ASP A 80 -8.14 -10.13 21.07
CA ASP A 80 -8.81 -11.44 21.08
C ASP A 80 -9.26 -11.91 19.67
N GLN A 81 -9.04 -11.10 18.63
CA GLN A 81 -9.40 -11.40 17.24
C GLN A 81 -8.13 -11.71 16.43
N PRO A 82 -7.70 -12.99 16.33
CA PRO A 82 -6.43 -13.35 15.67
C PRO A 82 -6.42 -13.02 14.17
N VAL A 83 -7.61 -12.90 13.56
CA VAL A 83 -7.79 -12.64 12.12
C VAL A 83 -7.03 -11.41 11.64
N TRP A 84 -6.81 -10.38 12.47
CA TRP A 84 -6.06 -9.19 12.06
C TRP A 84 -4.57 -9.48 11.82
N GLY A 85 -3.97 -10.27 12.71
CA GLY A 85 -2.58 -10.74 12.55
C GLY A 85 -2.45 -11.70 11.38
N GLU A 86 -3.39 -12.64 11.24
CA GLU A 86 -3.44 -13.59 10.13
C GLU A 86 -3.65 -12.89 8.78
N LEU A 87 -4.45 -11.81 8.75
CA LEU A 87 -4.61 -10.95 7.59
C LEU A 87 -3.24 -10.36 7.25
N ILE A 88 -2.59 -9.60 8.13
CA ILE A 88 -1.24 -9.04 7.83
C ILE A 88 -0.28 -10.10 7.21
N GLN A 89 -0.23 -11.31 7.77
CA GLN A 89 0.63 -12.39 7.26
C GLN A 89 0.21 -12.92 5.87
N SER A 90 -1.08 -13.14 5.64
CA SER A 90 -1.61 -13.58 4.34
C SER A 90 -1.48 -12.51 3.27
N GLY A 91 -1.57 -11.23 3.63
CA GLY A 91 -1.30 -10.11 2.72
C GLY A 91 0.15 -10.08 2.24
N LEU A 92 1.11 -10.34 3.14
CA LEU A 92 2.51 -10.47 2.75
C LEU A 92 2.73 -11.68 1.82
N ARG A 93 2.12 -12.83 2.11
CA ARG A 93 2.14 -14.00 1.20
C ARG A 93 1.53 -13.69 -0.16
N LEU A 94 0.40 -12.97 -0.18
CA LEU A 94 -0.24 -12.52 -1.42
C LEU A 94 0.73 -11.66 -2.24
N LEU A 95 1.42 -10.70 -1.63
CA LEU A 95 2.41 -9.86 -2.32
C LEU A 95 3.67 -10.64 -2.78
N GLU A 96 4.05 -11.70 -2.06
CA GLU A 96 5.12 -12.59 -2.50
C GLU A 96 4.74 -13.39 -3.76
N GLN A 97 3.47 -13.79 -3.88
CA GLN A 97 2.96 -14.54 -5.03
C GLN A 97 2.50 -13.64 -6.19
N ALA A 98 1.96 -12.45 -5.89
CA ALA A 98 1.43 -11.49 -6.85
C ALA A 98 2.56 -10.70 -7.53
N ARG A 99 3.45 -11.40 -8.24
CA ARG A 99 4.63 -10.81 -8.89
C ARG A 99 4.54 -11.04 -10.40
N PHE A 100 4.15 -10.01 -11.13
CA PHE A 100 3.90 -10.09 -12.58
C PHE A 100 4.78 -9.13 -13.38
N GLY A 101 4.88 -9.41 -14.68
CA GLY A 101 5.69 -8.66 -15.63
C GLY A 101 7.19 -8.72 -15.35
N ARG A 102 7.97 -8.04 -16.17
CA ARG A 102 9.45 -7.99 -16.07
C ARG A 102 9.98 -7.42 -14.75
N TRP A 103 9.16 -6.66 -14.02
CA TRP A 103 9.54 -6.02 -12.75
C TRP A 103 9.02 -6.73 -11.51
N ALA A 104 8.30 -7.86 -11.66
CA ALA A 104 7.74 -8.62 -10.54
C ALA A 104 6.83 -7.76 -9.62
N LEU A 105 6.00 -6.90 -10.20
CA LEU A 105 5.13 -5.95 -9.49
C LEU A 105 3.74 -6.57 -9.21
N PRO A 106 3.08 -6.18 -8.11
CA PRO A 106 1.67 -6.52 -7.89
C PRO A 106 0.76 -5.68 -8.78
N PRO A 107 -0.36 -6.22 -9.27
CA PRO A 107 -1.34 -5.44 -10.02
C PRO A 107 -2.21 -4.58 -9.10
N ASP A 108 -2.89 -3.60 -9.70
CA ASP A 108 -3.96 -2.83 -9.06
C ASP A 108 -5.09 -3.77 -8.59
N TRP A 109 -5.41 -4.78 -9.41
CA TRP A 109 -6.47 -5.76 -9.17
C TRP A 109 -5.99 -7.18 -9.49
N ILE A 110 -6.35 -8.15 -8.65
CA ILE A 110 -5.95 -9.55 -8.79
C ILE A 110 -7.12 -10.47 -8.50
N ALA A 111 -7.27 -11.52 -9.29
CA ALA A 111 -8.22 -12.60 -9.04
C ALA A 111 -7.51 -13.75 -8.32
N LEU A 112 -8.17 -14.31 -7.30
CA LEU A 112 -7.75 -15.51 -6.58
C LEU A 112 -8.82 -16.60 -6.77
N LYS A 113 -8.44 -17.70 -7.42
CA LYS A 113 -9.30 -18.88 -7.61
C LYS A 113 -8.47 -20.14 -7.46
N ASP A 114 -8.91 -21.06 -6.61
CA ASP A 114 -8.25 -22.35 -6.39
C ASP A 114 -6.73 -22.20 -6.18
N ASP A 115 -6.35 -21.22 -5.37
CA ASP A 115 -4.96 -20.88 -5.00
C ASP A 115 -4.12 -20.28 -6.15
N ALA A 116 -4.71 -20.12 -7.33
CA ALA A 116 -4.09 -19.47 -8.46
C ALA A 116 -4.42 -17.97 -8.51
N LEU A 117 -3.39 -17.17 -8.75
CA LEU A 117 -3.50 -15.74 -8.98
C LEU A 117 -3.53 -15.42 -10.47
N SER A 118 -4.46 -14.56 -10.88
CA SER A 118 -4.61 -14.13 -12.28
C SER A 118 -5.12 -12.70 -12.38
N PHE A 119 -5.17 -12.15 -13.59
CA PHE A 119 -5.76 -10.84 -13.84
C PHE A 119 -7.28 -10.97 -14.03
N PRO A 120 -8.10 -10.21 -13.29
CA PRO A 120 -9.55 -10.22 -13.52
C PRO A 120 -9.90 -9.54 -14.85
N PRO A 121 -10.90 -10.07 -15.60
CA PRO A 121 -11.16 -9.64 -16.99
C PRO A 121 -11.64 -8.19 -17.11
N ASP A 122 -12.28 -7.65 -16.07
CA ASP A 122 -12.84 -6.29 -16.09
C ASP A 122 -11.84 -5.19 -15.73
N PHE A 123 -10.60 -5.55 -15.41
CA PHE A 123 -9.57 -4.62 -14.97
C PHE A 123 -8.33 -4.71 -15.84
N ALA A 124 -7.73 -3.56 -16.11
CA ALA A 124 -6.47 -3.53 -16.83
C ALA A 124 -5.37 -4.23 -15.98
N PRO A 125 -4.54 -5.11 -16.57
CA PRO A 125 -3.51 -5.87 -15.86
C PRO A 125 -2.30 -4.97 -15.59
N ARG A 126 -2.46 -3.95 -14.74
CA ARG A 126 -1.48 -2.88 -14.55
C ARG A 126 -1.00 -2.79 -13.10
N PHE A 127 0.26 -2.42 -12.94
CA PHE A 127 0.71 -1.71 -11.73
C PHE A 127 0.52 -0.23 -11.99
N GLY A 128 -0.36 0.44 -11.23
CA GLY A 128 -0.75 1.81 -11.51
C GLY A 128 -1.15 2.59 -10.27
N TYR A 129 -2.26 3.31 -10.38
CA TYR A 129 -2.73 4.27 -9.38
C TYR A 129 -3.19 3.60 -8.09
N GLU A 130 -3.42 2.28 -8.07
CA GLU A 130 -3.87 1.62 -6.85
C GLU A 130 -2.68 0.98 -6.15
N ALA A 131 -1.99 0.08 -6.84
CA ALA A 131 -0.87 -0.70 -6.37
C ALA A 131 0.32 0.16 -5.91
N ILE A 132 0.45 1.41 -6.37
CA ILE A 132 1.48 2.32 -5.86
C ILE A 132 1.38 2.55 -4.33
N ARG A 133 0.20 2.39 -3.72
CA ARG A 133 0.05 2.53 -2.27
C ARG A 133 0.64 1.34 -1.48
N VAL A 134 0.90 0.20 -2.13
CA VAL A 134 1.47 -0.99 -1.50
C VAL A 134 2.84 -0.71 -0.87
N PRO A 135 3.86 -0.20 -1.59
CA PRO A 135 5.15 0.12 -0.98
C PRO A 135 5.02 1.18 0.13
N LEU A 136 4.12 2.15 -0.02
CA LEU A 136 3.84 3.14 1.03
C LEU A 136 3.37 2.46 2.33
N TYR A 137 2.41 1.53 2.24
CA TYR A 137 1.88 0.85 3.43
C TYR A 137 2.86 -0.17 4.03
N LEU A 138 3.69 -0.83 3.21
CA LEU A 138 4.79 -1.67 3.71
C LEU A 138 5.75 -0.84 4.58
N ILE A 139 6.21 0.29 4.06
CA ILE A 139 7.16 1.18 4.76
C ILE A 139 6.52 1.75 6.02
N TRP A 140 5.28 2.25 5.92
CA TRP A 140 4.56 2.82 7.06
C TRP A 140 4.33 1.79 8.18
N ALA A 141 4.03 0.53 7.84
CA ALA A 141 3.87 -0.54 8.82
C ALA A 141 5.19 -1.06 9.42
N GLY A 142 6.35 -0.59 8.94
CA GLY A 142 7.65 -1.16 9.30
C GLY A 142 7.86 -2.59 8.78
N LEU A 143 7.13 -2.97 7.72
CA LEU A 143 7.18 -4.28 7.08
C LEU A 143 7.86 -4.24 5.69
N GLY A 144 8.33 -3.06 5.28
CA GLY A 144 9.12 -2.88 4.06
C GLY A 144 10.60 -3.17 4.34
N ASP A 145 11.06 -4.34 3.91
CA ASP A 145 12.46 -4.75 3.89
C ASP A 145 13.01 -4.78 2.44
N ASP A 146 14.29 -5.11 2.31
CA ASP A 146 14.96 -5.13 1.01
C ASP A 146 14.29 -6.11 0.04
N LYS A 147 13.80 -7.26 0.52
CA LYS A 147 13.18 -8.30 -0.31
C LYS A 147 11.80 -7.88 -0.83
N THR A 148 11.00 -7.26 0.02
CA THR A 148 9.62 -6.83 -0.28
C THR A 148 9.60 -5.55 -1.10
N LEU A 149 10.54 -4.64 -0.87
CA LEU A 149 10.63 -3.38 -1.60
C LEU A 149 11.37 -3.49 -2.94
N LYS A 150 12.22 -4.51 -3.13
CA LYS A 150 13.05 -4.69 -4.33
C LYS A 150 12.29 -4.52 -5.66
N PRO A 151 11.11 -5.13 -5.91
CA PRO A 151 10.39 -4.94 -7.17
C PRO A 151 10.09 -3.47 -7.49
N PHE A 152 9.71 -2.69 -6.47
CA PHE A 152 9.41 -1.27 -6.63
C PHE A 152 10.67 -0.43 -6.85
N LEU A 153 11.77 -0.80 -6.18
CA LEU A 153 13.08 -0.17 -6.36
C LEU A 153 13.63 -0.42 -7.77
N ASP A 154 13.60 -1.67 -8.23
CA ASP A 154 14.04 -2.06 -9.56
C ASP A 154 13.21 -1.34 -10.64
N TYR A 155 11.89 -1.25 -10.44
CA TYR A 155 11.01 -0.49 -11.33
C TYR A 155 11.36 1.00 -11.36
N TRP A 156 11.58 1.61 -10.18
CA TRP A 156 11.98 3.01 -10.08
C TRP A 156 13.30 3.28 -10.83
N GLU A 157 14.33 2.49 -10.58
CA GLU A 157 15.66 2.67 -11.19
C GLU A 157 15.63 2.44 -12.70
N GLN A 158 14.95 1.40 -13.17
CA GLN A 158 14.94 1.03 -14.58
C GLN A 158 14.04 1.90 -15.46
N THR A 159 13.04 2.56 -14.88
CA THR A 159 12.15 3.46 -15.65
C THR A 159 12.73 4.85 -15.84
N GLY A 160 13.82 5.18 -15.12
CA GLY A 160 14.55 6.43 -15.27
C GLY A 160 13.64 7.67 -15.15
N PRO A 161 13.99 8.83 -15.75
CA PRO A 161 13.31 10.09 -15.49
C PRO A 161 11.83 10.12 -15.90
N LEU A 162 11.37 9.16 -16.73
CA LEU A 162 9.97 9.09 -17.14
C LEU A 162 9.07 8.69 -15.96
N HIS A 163 9.49 7.72 -15.13
CA HIS A 163 8.70 7.10 -14.05
C HIS A 163 7.19 7.03 -14.41
N PRO A 164 6.80 6.09 -15.28
CA PRO A 164 5.51 6.13 -15.96
C PRO A 164 4.34 5.96 -14.97
N ALA A 165 3.21 6.56 -15.32
CA ALA A 165 2.02 6.59 -14.45
C ALA A 165 1.44 5.22 -14.11
N TRP A 166 1.64 4.25 -14.99
CA TRP A 166 1.31 2.85 -14.83
C TRP A 166 2.17 2.03 -15.78
N VAL A 167 2.19 0.72 -15.57
CA VAL A 167 2.80 -0.23 -16.50
C VAL A 167 1.90 -1.45 -16.68
N ASP A 168 1.75 -1.89 -17.93
CA ASP A 168 1.05 -3.14 -18.25
C ASP A 168 1.93 -4.33 -17.86
N LEU A 169 1.39 -5.26 -17.08
CA LEU A 169 2.11 -6.40 -16.50
C LEU A 169 2.06 -7.67 -17.36
N ILE A 170 1.37 -7.61 -18.51
CA ILE A 170 1.40 -8.65 -19.54
C ILE A 170 2.34 -8.25 -20.67
N ALA A 171 2.14 -7.04 -21.21
CA ALA A 171 2.90 -6.53 -22.35
C ALA A 171 4.19 -5.79 -21.95
N ASP A 172 4.46 -5.65 -20.65
CA ASP A 172 5.59 -4.89 -20.09
C ASP A 172 5.69 -3.45 -20.64
N THR A 173 4.55 -2.88 -21.04
CA THR A 173 4.48 -1.61 -21.74
C THR A 173 4.16 -0.48 -20.75
N PRO A 174 5.07 0.47 -20.53
CA PRO A 174 4.81 1.61 -19.65
C PRO A 174 3.83 2.60 -20.27
N ALA A 175 3.15 3.37 -19.42
CA ALA A 175 2.37 4.52 -19.87
C ALA A 175 3.24 5.48 -20.71
N PRO A 176 2.72 6.06 -21.81
CA PRO A 176 3.46 7.01 -22.64
C PRO A 176 3.62 8.40 -21.98
N TYR A 177 3.21 8.55 -20.72
CA TYR A 177 3.26 9.78 -19.94
C TYR A 177 3.75 9.52 -18.51
N PRO A 178 4.42 10.51 -17.90
CA PRO A 178 4.98 10.35 -16.56
C PRO A 178 3.90 10.27 -15.49
N ALA A 179 4.24 9.63 -14.38
CA ALA A 179 3.46 9.67 -13.16
C ALA A 179 3.42 11.10 -12.59
N LYS A 180 2.30 11.44 -11.96
CA LYS A 180 2.16 12.69 -11.20
C LYS A 180 3.09 12.71 -9.99
N ALA A 181 3.34 13.89 -9.43
CA ALA A 181 4.33 14.05 -8.37
C ALA A 181 4.09 13.13 -7.16
N GLY A 182 2.84 12.94 -6.73
CA GLY A 182 2.52 12.07 -5.59
C GLY A 182 2.94 10.62 -5.79
N THR A 183 2.62 10.04 -6.95
CA THR A 183 3.01 8.66 -7.32
C THR A 183 4.53 8.53 -7.39
N ARG A 184 5.23 9.49 -8.00
CA ARG A 184 6.71 9.49 -8.06
C ARG A 184 7.33 9.57 -6.68
N SER A 185 6.78 10.38 -5.79
CA SER A 185 7.29 10.51 -4.42
C SER A 185 7.16 9.20 -3.64
N VAL A 186 6.10 8.39 -3.86
CA VAL A 186 5.98 7.08 -3.20
C VAL A 186 7.08 6.11 -3.64
N LEU A 187 7.42 6.07 -4.93
CA LEU A 187 8.54 5.26 -5.40
C LEU A 187 9.89 5.78 -4.86
N ALA A 188 10.09 7.09 -4.86
CA ALA A 188 11.26 7.73 -4.29
C ALA A 188 11.39 7.48 -2.77
N LEU A 189 10.28 7.31 -2.05
CA LEU A 189 10.28 6.92 -0.64
C LEU A 189 10.88 5.53 -0.44
N GLY A 190 10.48 4.56 -1.27
CA GLY A 190 11.08 3.22 -1.26
C GLY A 190 12.60 3.30 -1.42
N ALA A 191 13.06 4.06 -2.40
CA ALA A 191 14.49 4.29 -2.62
C ALA A 191 15.14 4.99 -1.42
N PHE A 192 14.51 6.00 -0.84
CA PHE A 192 15.05 6.74 0.30
C PHE A 192 15.24 5.87 1.57
N VAL A 193 14.31 4.95 1.86
CA VAL A 193 14.39 4.10 3.06
C VAL A 193 15.22 2.83 2.87
N SER A 194 15.53 2.46 1.63
CA SER A 194 16.34 1.28 1.31
C SER A 194 17.83 1.56 1.57
N PRO A 195 18.53 0.73 2.37
CA PRO A 195 19.97 0.85 2.58
C PRO A 195 20.80 0.70 1.30
N GLN A 196 20.28 -0.04 0.30
CA GLN A 196 20.97 -0.32 -0.96
C GLN A 196 20.86 0.84 -1.96
N SER A 197 19.91 1.75 -1.77
CA SER A 197 19.79 2.90 -2.67
C SER A 197 20.81 3.98 -2.33
N SER A 198 21.25 4.69 -3.37
CA SER A 198 22.02 5.93 -3.25
C SER A 198 21.15 7.17 -2.99
N THR A 199 19.83 7.02 -2.98
CA THR A 199 18.88 8.11 -2.71
C THR A 199 19.02 8.57 -1.25
N ARG A 200 19.39 9.84 -1.05
CA ARG A 200 19.59 10.44 0.29
C ARG A 200 18.69 11.63 0.58
N ALA A 201 17.89 12.05 -0.40
CA ALA A 201 16.96 13.15 -0.24
C ALA A 201 15.60 12.75 -0.82
N LEU A 202 14.54 13.05 -0.08
CA LEU A 202 13.18 12.87 -0.50
C LEU A 202 12.47 14.22 -0.46
N ARG A 203 11.85 14.60 -1.57
CA ARG A 203 11.05 15.83 -1.67
C ARG A 203 9.58 15.46 -1.78
N LEU A 204 8.79 15.95 -0.83
CA LEU A 204 7.34 15.87 -0.92
C LEU A 204 6.82 16.90 -1.93
N PRO A 205 5.80 16.56 -2.75
CA PRO A 205 5.16 17.49 -3.66
C PRO A 205 4.55 18.68 -2.94
N ASP A 206 4.40 19.80 -3.65
CA ASP A 206 3.63 20.93 -3.15
C ASP A 206 2.13 20.60 -3.18
N LEU A 207 1.44 20.77 -2.05
CA LEU A 207 0.00 20.54 -1.93
C LEU A 207 -0.81 21.56 -2.74
N ALA A 208 -0.23 22.73 -3.03
CA ALA A 208 -0.85 23.75 -3.87
C ALA A 208 -0.69 23.49 -5.38
N SER A 209 -0.06 22.37 -5.77
CA SER A 209 0.13 22.03 -7.19
C SER A 209 -1.20 21.66 -7.88
N GLU A 210 -1.26 21.89 -9.19
CA GLU A 210 -2.42 21.51 -10.04
C GLU A 210 -2.56 19.99 -10.25
N ASP A 211 -1.70 19.18 -9.63
CA ASP A 211 -1.70 17.72 -9.78
C ASP A 211 -2.95 17.04 -9.19
N GLY A 212 -3.76 17.78 -8.44
CA GLY A 212 -5.11 17.40 -8.02
C GLY A 212 -5.17 16.55 -6.75
N TYR A 213 -6.40 16.19 -6.37
CA TYR A 213 -6.74 15.53 -5.11
C TYR A 213 -5.87 14.30 -4.80
N TYR A 214 -5.67 13.41 -5.77
CA TYR A 214 -4.95 12.16 -5.56
C TYR A 214 -3.47 12.39 -5.17
N THR A 215 -2.81 13.35 -5.83
CA THR A 215 -1.42 13.73 -5.48
C THR A 215 -1.34 14.36 -4.10
N ALA A 216 -2.28 15.24 -3.75
CA ALA A 216 -2.31 15.86 -2.43
C ALA A 216 -2.52 14.80 -1.33
N ALA A 217 -3.44 13.87 -1.54
CA ALA A 217 -3.71 12.77 -0.59
C ALA A 217 -2.47 11.88 -0.39
N LEU A 218 -1.82 11.43 -1.47
CA LEU A 218 -0.58 10.64 -1.36
C LEU A 218 0.53 11.39 -0.63
N SER A 219 0.69 12.69 -0.91
CA SER A 219 1.71 13.52 -0.26
C SER A 219 1.50 13.59 1.26
N LEU A 220 0.25 13.74 1.70
CA LEU A 220 -0.09 13.75 3.12
C LEU A 220 0.12 12.38 3.78
N LEU A 221 -0.28 11.29 3.12
CA LEU A 221 -0.04 9.93 3.64
C LEU A 221 1.45 9.62 3.75
N MET A 222 2.25 10.06 2.76
CA MET A 222 3.70 9.94 2.80
C MET A 222 4.33 10.71 3.97
N GLU A 223 3.85 11.92 4.26
CA GLU A 223 4.33 12.69 5.40
C GLU A 223 4.13 11.93 6.72
N VAL A 224 2.97 11.29 6.89
CA VAL A 224 2.67 10.45 8.05
C VAL A 224 3.56 9.20 8.08
N ALA A 225 3.72 8.51 6.95
CA ALA A 225 4.54 7.31 6.84
C ALA A 225 6.02 7.61 7.15
N LEU A 226 6.58 8.68 6.59
CA LEU A 226 7.94 9.15 6.87
C LEU A 226 8.15 9.46 8.33
N LYS A 227 7.21 10.19 8.94
CA LYS A 227 7.29 10.51 10.37
C LYS A 227 7.34 9.25 11.23
N LYS A 228 6.52 8.24 10.90
CA LYS A 228 6.51 6.96 11.62
C LYS A 228 7.78 6.16 11.40
N TRP A 229 8.27 6.09 10.16
CA TRP A 229 9.53 5.42 9.85
C TRP A 229 10.71 6.06 10.59
N CYS A 230 10.84 7.39 10.58
CA CYS A 230 11.90 8.11 11.30
C CYS A 230 11.84 7.92 12.83
N GLN A 231 10.67 7.62 13.41
CA GLN A 231 10.51 7.35 14.84
C GLN A 231 10.91 5.93 15.23
N ALA A 232 11.00 5.02 14.25
CA ALA A 232 11.35 3.62 14.45
C ALA A 232 12.82 3.31 14.19
N GLN A 233 13.58 4.26 13.62
CA GLN A 233 15.05 4.22 13.49
C GLN A 233 15.71 4.65 14.81
#